data_AF-A0A254QT07-F1
#
_entry.id   AF-A0A254QT07-F1
#
_cell.length_a   1.000
_cell.length_b   1.000
_cell.length_c   1.000
_cell.angle_alpha   90.00
_cell.angle_beta   90.00
_cell.angle_gamma   90.00
#
_symmetry.space_group_name_H-M   'P 1'
#
loop_
_entity.id
_entity.type
_entity.pdbx_description
1 polymer ?
#
loop_
_entity_poly.entity_id
_entity_poly.type
_entity_poly.pdbx_seq_one_letter_code
_entity_poly.pdbx_strand_id
1 'polypeptide(L)' 'MDLNYSCRDPLCTVTRVMDTARRMGLETAEMSLKPQGNGRYALGFALAPAEPALRATFLARLAQYIDLQRECQDG' A
#
# COMPACT_ATOMS: atom_id res chain seq x y z
N MET A 1 -8.47 -6.83 -5.34
CA MET A 1 -8.90 -5.79 -4.38
C MET A 1 -7.85 -4.71 -4.47
N ASP A 2 -8.20 -3.63 -5.15
CA ASP A 2 -7.36 -2.45 -5.29
C ASP A 2 -7.33 -1.69 -3.97
N LEU A 3 -6.12 -1.52 -3.42
CA LEU A 3 -5.92 -0.75 -2.21
C LEU A 3 -5.29 0.59 -2.59
N ASN A 4 -6.00 1.68 -2.31
CA ASN A 4 -5.55 3.04 -2.60
C ASN A 4 -5.15 3.76 -1.31
N TYR A 5 -3.98 4.40 -1.36
CA TYR A 5 -3.41 5.16 -0.26
C TYR A 5 -2.85 6.50 -0.76
N SER A 6 -2.87 7.52 0.08
CA SER A 6 -2.23 8.82 -0.19
C SER A 6 -0.94 8.95 0.64
N CYS A 7 0.12 9.45 0.01
CA CYS A 7 1.42 9.70 0.64
C CYS A 7 2.10 10.96 0.07
N ARG A 8 3.15 11.45 0.74
CA ARG A 8 3.96 12.60 0.29
C ARG A 8 5.36 12.21 -0.22
N ASP A 9 5.89 11.08 0.24
CA ASP A 9 7.17 10.53 -0.22
C ASP A 9 6.94 9.17 -0.91
N PRO A 10 6.57 9.18 -2.20
CA PRO A 10 6.09 7.98 -2.85
C PRO A 10 7.15 6.88 -2.99
N LEU A 11 8.43 7.25 -3.18
CA LEU A 11 9.49 6.26 -3.35
C LEU A 11 9.82 5.56 -2.04
N CYS A 12 9.99 6.31 -0.94
CA CYS A 12 10.20 5.71 0.38
C CYS A 12 9.01 4.85 0.81
N THR A 13 7.79 5.34 0.58
CA THR A 13 6.57 4.62 0.90
C THR A 13 6.47 3.30 0.09
N VAL A 14 6.71 3.33 -1.23
CA VAL A 14 6.71 2.13 -2.08
C VAL A 14 7.75 1.11 -1.60
N THR A 15 8.99 1.53 -1.35
CA THR A 15 10.05 0.63 -0.89
C THR A 15 9.66 -0.07 0.42
N ARG A 16 9.07 0.65 1.37
CA ARG A 16 8.60 0.10 2.64
C ARG A 16 7.44 -0.88 2.49
N VAL A 17 6.48 -0.57 1.61
CA VAL A 17 5.35 -1.47 1.30
C VAL A 17 5.87 -2.78 0.69
N MET A 18 6.78 -2.69 -0.28
CA MET A 18 7.39 -3.86 -0.93
C MET A 18 8.25 -4.68 0.05
N ASP A 19 9.07 -4.02 0.88
CA ASP A 19 9.87 -4.71 1.92
C ASP A 19 8.96 -5.44 2.92
N THR A 20 7.84 -4.82 3.33
CA THR A 20 6.87 -5.45 4.23
C THR A 20 6.23 -6.68 3.59
N ALA A 21 5.80 -6.58 2.33
CA ALA A 21 5.23 -7.71 1.60
C ALA A 21 6.25 -8.85 1.51
N ARG A 22 7.48 -8.55 1.08
CA ARG A 22 8.58 -9.52 0.96
C ARG A 22 8.89 -10.22 2.29
N ARG A 23 8.99 -9.49 3.40
CA ARG A 23 9.23 -10.06 4.75
C ARG A 23 8.10 -10.97 5.23
N MET A 24 6.91 -10.81 4.67
CA MET A 24 5.74 -11.63 4.97
C MET A 24 5.55 -12.78 3.99
N GLY A 25 6.47 -12.96 3.02
CA GLY A 25 6.32 -13.95 1.95
C GLY A 25 5.19 -13.63 0.97
N LEU A 26 4.78 -12.35 0.88
CA LEU A 26 3.77 -11.88 -0.05
C LEU A 26 4.44 -11.30 -1.31
N GLU A 27 3.86 -11.58 -2.46
CA GLU A 27 4.25 -10.99 -3.73
C GLU A 27 3.29 -9.84 -4.10
N THR A 28 3.85 -8.72 -4.54
CA THR A 28 3.08 -7.61 -5.11
C THR A 28 2.87 -7.88 -6.60
N ALA A 29 1.62 -8.03 -7.01
CA ALA A 29 1.26 -8.31 -8.40
C ALA A 29 1.26 -7.02 -9.25
N GLU A 30 0.71 -5.93 -8.71
CA GLU A 30 0.62 -4.66 -9.40
C GLU A 30 0.87 -3.49 -8.44
N MET A 31 1.43 -2.43 -8.99
CA MET A 31 1.65 -1.16 -8.30
C MET A 31 1.38 -0.02 -9.27
N SER A 32 0.68 1.00 -8.78
CA SER A 32 0.44 2.23 -9.51
C SER A 32 0.74 3.43 -8.62
N LEU A 33 1.32 4.46 -9.22
CA LEU A 33 1.58 5.72 -8.56
C LEU A 33 1.03 6.84 -9.43
N LYS A 34 0.14 7.66 -8.87
CA LYS A 34 -0.46 8.79 -9.57
C LYS A 34 -0.28 10.08 -8.76
N PRO A 35 0.27 11.16 -9.32
CA PRO A 35 0.30 12.44 -8.64
C PRO A 35 -1.12 12.97 -8.45
N GLN A 36 -1.46 13.45 -7.24
CA GLN A 36 -2.76 14.05 -6.92
C GLN A 36 -2.70 15.59 -6.84
N GLY A 37 -1.51 16.19 -7.00
CA GLY A 37 -1.27 17.62 -6.77
C GLY A 37 -0.90 17.94 -5.32
N ASN A 38 -0.46 19.17 -5.05
CA ASN A 38 -0.05 19.63 -3.71
C ASN A 38 1.02 18.76 -3.02
N GLY A 39 1.91 18.15 -3.82
CA GLY A 39 2.96 17.26 -3.32
C GLY A 39 2.44 15.92 -2.75
N ARG A 40 1.21 15.52 -3.08
CA ARG A 40 0.64 14.21 -2.72
C ARG A 40 0.61 13.26 -3.91
N TYR A 41 0.70 11.97 -3.58
CA TYR A 41 0.64 10.87 -4.53
C TYR A 41 -0.34 9.81 -4.04
N ALA A 42 -1.18 9.33 -4.95
CA ALA A 42 -1.97 8.12 -4.78
C ALA A 42 -1.10 6.91 -5.12
N LEU A 43 -0.94 6.02 -4.15
CA LEU A 43 -0.34 4.71 -4.28
C LEU A 43 -1.46 3.66 -4.32
N GLY A 44 -1.61 3.02 -5.47
CA GLY A 44 -2.43 1.83 -5.63
C GLY A 44 -1.54 0.59 -5.65
N PHE A 45 -1.94 -0.50 -5.00
CA PHE A 45 -1.26 -1.79 -5.20
C PHE A 45 -2.21 -2.99 -5.07
N ALA A 46 -1.82 -4.08 -5.72
CA ALA A 46 -2.46 -5.39 -5.63
C ALA A 46 -1.44 -6.43 -5.17
N LEU A 47 -1.87 -7.31 -4.26
CA LEU A 47 -1.09 -8.48 -3.85
C LEU A 47 -1.48 -9.68 -4.71
N ALA A 48 -0.51 -10.56 -4.97
CA ALA A 48 -0.78 -11.89 -5.50
C ALA A 48 -1.73 -12.66 -4.57
N PRO A 49 -2.44 -13.69 -5.07
CA PRO A 49 -3.30 -14.53 -4.25
C PRO A 49 -2.53 -15.09 -3.04
N ALA A 50 -3.02 -14.79 -1.84
CA ALA A 50 -2.44 -15.21 -0.58
C ALA A 50 -3.56 -15.51 0.43
N GLU A 51 -3.22 -16.24 1.50
CA GLU A 51 -4.17 -16.56 2.56
C GLU A 51 -4.81 -15.28 3.16
N PRO A 52 -6.14 -15.28 3.42
CA PRO A 52 -6.82 -14.10 3.95
C PRO A 52 -6.22 -13.56 5.24
N ALA A 53 -5.71 -14.44 6.12
CA ALA A 53 -5.05 -14.04 7.37
C ALA A 53 -3.76 -13.25 7.12
N LEU A 54 -2.90 -13.72 6.19
CA LEU A 54 -1.66 -13.01 5.82
C LEU A 54 -1.96 -11.63 5.23
N ARG A 55 -2.98 -11.55 4.38
CA ARG A 55 -3.46 -10.27 3.84
C ARG A 55 -3.93 -9.31 4.93
N ALA A 56 -4.70 -9.80 5.91
CA ALA A 56 -5.16 -8.99 7.02
C ALA A 56 -4.00 -8.48 7.88
N THR A 57 -3.02 -9.34 8.19
CA THR A 57 -1.81 -8.94 8.91
C THR A 57 -1.01 -7.89 8.14
N PHE A 58 -0.92 -8.01 6.81
CA PHE A 58 -0.20 -7.05 5.98
C PHE A 58 -0.87 -5.68 6.01
N LEU A 59 -2.20 -5.62 5.86
CA LEU A 59 -2.97 -4.38 5.98
C LEU A 59 -2.82 -3.73 7.36
N ALA A 60 -2.80 -4.54 8.43
CA ALA A 60 -2.59 -4.05 9.78
C ALA A 60 -1.20 -3.43 9.98
N ARG A 61 -0.16 -3.98 9.33
CA ARG A 61 1.18 -3.38 9.33
C ARG A 61 1.24 -2.07 8.55
N LEU A 62 0.58 -2.01 7.39
CA LEU A 62 0.52 -0.77 6.62
C LEU A 62 -0.23 0.35 7.35
N ALA A 63 -1.23 0.02 8.18
CA ALA A 63 -1.92 1.02 9.00
C ALA A 63 -1.01 1.69 10.05
N GLN A 64 0.17 1.12 10.34
CA GLN A 64 1.17 1.73 11.25
C GLN A 64 2.06 2.76 10.54
N TYR A 65 1.93 2.90 9.22
CA TYR A 65 2.72 3.84 8.43
C TYR A 65 2.09 5.23 8.52
N ILE A 66 2.65 6.09 9.37
CA ILE A 66 2.11 7.43 9.66
C ILE A 66 2.00 8.34 8.43
N ASP A 67 2.83 8.10 7.42
CA ASP A 67 2.91 8.82 6.15
C ASP A 67 2.03 8.22 5.04
N LEU A 68 1.40 7.06 5.30
CA LEU A 68 0.55 6.33 4.37
C LEU A 68 -0.90 6.37 4.87
N GLN A 69 -1.69 7.27 4.31
CA GLN A 69 -3.11 7.39 4.66
C GLN A 69 -3.92 6.51 3.72
N ARG A 70 -4.69 5.55 4.26
CA ARG A 70 -5.64 4.80 3.43
C ARG A 70 -6.72 5.75 2.96
N GLU A 71 -6.92 5.85 1.64
CA GLU A 71 -8.07 6.55 1.11
C GLU A 71 -9.28 5.66 1.46
N CYS A 72 -10.07 6.10 2.44
CA CYS A 72 -11.37 5.47 2.69
C CYS A 72 -12.17 5.72 1.41
N GLN A 73 -12.56 4.66 0.71
CA GLN A 73 -13.63 4.79 -0.27
C GLN A 73 -14.90 5.07 0.52
N ASP A 74 -15.14 6.34 0.86
CA ASP A 74 -16.51 6.80 1.12
C ASP A 74 -17.29 6.49 -0.17
N GLY A 75 -18.31 5.65 -0.02
CA GLY A 75 -19.09 5.07 -1.11
C GLY A 75 -19.97 6.07 -1.84
#